data_AF-A0A640KLF5-F1
#
_entry.id   AF-A0A640KLF5-F1
#
_cell.length_a   1.000
_cell.length_b   1.000
_cell.length_c   1.000
_cell.angle_alpha   90.00
_cell.angle_beta   90.00
_cell.angle_gamma   90.00
#
_symmetry.space_group_name_H-M   'P 1'
#
loop_
_entity.id
_entity.type
_entity.pdbx_description
1 polymer ?
#
loop_
_entity_poly.entity_id
_entity_poly.type
_entity_poly.pdbx_seq_one_letter_code
_entity_poly.pdbx_strand_id
1 'polypeptide(L)'
;MLMASPTMAASGGEVIGREGDPSVRKANAKKLAAGYTRKKRFLECCYLSASTFLWCNNVISCGRYFVFASDANVMQLLWMPLFILAAMTLADLVSGVVHWGMDTWGTPNTPIFGNFIRSFREHHVDQTAMCKHDFIQTNADTTLPLLPLLFIQYMCVRSTNHSGNGYVANLHVRNIGVHTFLCTFFIFVAITNEIHKWSHQVKQTRLVRKAMDIGILLSPHCPPEAS
;
A
#
# COMPACT_ATOMS: atom_id res chain seq x y z
N MET A 1 -26.73 -24.73 47.62
CA MET A 1 -25.27 -24.75 47.47
C MET A 1 -24.95 -24.14 46.12
N LEU A 2 -24.54 -22.86 46.13
CA LEU A 2 -24.19 -22.07 44.96
C LEU A 2 -22.86 -22.57 44.39
N MET A 3 -22.80 -22.87 43.09
CA MET A 3 -21.56 -23.05 42.36
C MET A 3 -21.54 -22.01 41.25
N ALA A 4 -20.84 -20.91 41.51
CA ALA A 4 -20.52 -19.89 40.51
C ALA A 4 -19.38 -20.41 39.63
N SER A 5 -19.55 -20.37 38.31
CA SER A 5 -18.47 -20.59 37.35
C SER A 5 -17.58 -19.34 37.29
N PRO A 6 -16.24 -19.48 37.22
CA PRO A 6 -15.34 -18.34 37.21
C PRO A 6 -15.32 -17.70 35.81
N THR A 7 -15.80 -16.47 35.72
CA THR A 7 -15.47 -15.56 34.61
C THR A 7 -13.99 -15.21 34.69
N MET A 8 -13.17 -15.78 33.79
CA MET A 8 -11.82 -15.30 33.56
C MET A 8 -11.88 -14.00 32.76
N ALA A 9 -11.49 -12.91 33.40
CA ALA A 9 -11.27 -11.62 32.77
C ALA A 9 -10.00 -11.68 31.91
N ALA A 10 -10.15 -11.77 30.59
CA ALA A 10 -9.09 -11.46 29.65
C ALA A 10 -9.08 -9.94 29.40
N SER A 11 -7.96 -9.29 29.69
CA SER A 11 -7.78 -7.85 29.52
C SER A 11 -7.83 -7.49 28.04
N GLY A 12 -8.79 -6.65 27.63
CA GLY A 12 -8.79 -6.09 26.28
C GLY A 12 -10.11 -5.75 25.63
N GLY A 13 -11.20 -5.49 26.37
CA GLY A 13 -12.36 -4.75 25.84
C GLY A 13 -12.93 -5.22 24.49
N GLU A 14 -12.96 -6.53 24.28
CA GLU A 14 -13.69 -7.16 23.18
C GLU A 14 -15.04 -7.62 23.74
N VAL A 15 -16.13 -7.12 23.15
CA VAL A 15 -17.47 -7.64 23.47
C VAL A 15 -17.58 -8.99 22.76
N ILE A 16 -17.34 -10.07 23.51
CA ILE A 16 -17.46 -11.43 23.00
C ILE A 16 -18.95 -11.78 22.93
N GLY A 17 -19.61 -11.40 21.83
CA GLY A 17 -20.78 -12.14 21.36
C GLY A 17 -20.34 -13.25 20.42
N ARG A 18 -21.21 -14.26 20.20
CA ARG A 18 -20.93 -15.35 19.25
C ARG A 18 -20.51 -14.77 17.90
N GLU A 19 -19.43 -15.30 17.32
CA GLU A 19 -19.03 -15.00 15.94
C GLU A 19 -20.28 -15.09 15.04
N GLY A 20 -20.70 -13.95 14.49
CA GLY A 20 -21.89 -13.85 13.65
C GLY A 20 -23.04 -12.97 14.18
N ASP A 21 -23.00 -12.49 15.45
CA ASP A 21 -24.04 -11.58 15.95
C ASP A 21 -24.02 -10.22 15.20
N PRO A 22 -25.12 -9.83 14.51
CA PRO A 22 -25.21 -8.55 13.80
C PRO A 22 -24.95 -7.33 14.69
N SER A 23 -25.29 -7.39 15.98
CA SER A 23 -25.09 -6.29 16.92
C SER A 23 -23.61 -6.08 17.23
N VAL A 24 -22.84 -7.17 17.38
CA VAL A 24 -21.38 -7.16 17.59
C VAL A 24 -20.67 -6.67 16.34
N ARG A 25 -21.07 -7.14 15.15
CA ARG A 25 -20.52 -6.65 13.87
C ARG A 25 -20.74 -5.15 13.71
N LYS A 26 -21.94 -4.65 14.02
CA LYS A 26 -22.28 -3.22 13.95
C LYS A 26 -21.49 -2.38 14.96
N ALA A 27 -21.29 -2.88 16.19
CA ALA A 27 -20.48 -2.22 17.20
C ALA A 27 -19.00 -2.13 16.79
N ASN A 28 -18.45 -3.22 16.25
CA ASN A 28 -17.08 -3.27 15.72
C ASN A 28 -16.90 -2.31 14.54
N ALA A 29 -17.82 -2.30 13.57
CA ALA A 29 -17.79 -1.36 12.45
C ALA A 29 -17.80 0.10 12.95
N LYS A 30 -18.64 0.44 13.94
CA LYS A 30 -18.68 1.78 14.52
C LYS A 30 -17.37 2.16 15.23
N LYS A 31 -16.74 1.22 15.93
CA LYS A 31 -15.44 1.42 16.60
C LYS A 31 -14.31 1.66 15.58
N LEU A 32 -14.31 0.93 14.46
CA LEU A 32 -13.33 1.10 13.39
C LEU A 32 -13.52 2.45 12.68
N ALA A 33 -14.76 2.81 12.36
CA ALA A 33 -15.10 4.09 11.74
C ALA A 33 -14.76 5.31 12.61
N ALA A 34 -14.91 5.21 13.94
CA ALA A 34 -14.55 6.27 14.88
C ALA A 34 -13.07 6.66 14.82
N GLY A 35 -12.21 5.79 14.28
CA GLY A 35 -10.80 6.06 14.11
C GLY A 35 -10.46 7.03 12.96
N TYR A 36 -11.42 7.35 12.08
CA TYR A 36 -11.24 8.35 11.04
C TYR A 36 -11.42 9.77 11.60
N THR A 37 -10.33 10.30 12.17
CA THR A 37 -10.30 11.63 12.78
C THR A 37 -9.69 12.67 11.86
N ARG A 38 -9.97 13.96 12.10
CA ARG A 38 -9.31 15.07 11.38
C ARG A 38 -7.79 15.05 11.54
N LYS A 39 -7.29 14.65 12.72
CA LYS A 39 -5.85 14.50 12.98
C LYS A 39 -5.25 13.40 12.12
N LYS A 40 -5.91 12.24 12.01
CA LYS A 40 -5.48 11.16 11.11
C LYS A 40 -5.46 11.64 9.66
N ARG A 41 -6.53 12.32 9.22
CA ARG A 41 -6.61 12.87 7.87
C ARG A 41 -5.48 13.85 7.56
N PHE A 42 -5.15 14.72 8.51
CA PHE A 42 -4.02 15.63 8.36
C PHE A 42 -2.70 14.86 8.19
N LEU A 43 -2.44 13.85 9.02
CA LEU A 43 -1.26 12.99 8.89
C LEU A 43 -1.22 12.27 7.53
N GLU A 44 -2.34 11.70 7.08
CA GLU A 44 -2.50 11.09 5.74
C GLU A 44 -2.03 12.01 4.63
N CYS A 45 -2.51 13.26 4.65
CA CYS A 45 -2.08 14.26 3.68
C CYS A 45 -0.58 14.54 3.80
N CYS A 46 -0.02 14.66 5.01
CA CYS A 46 1.41 14.95 5.21
C CYS A 46 2.31 13.86 4.63
N TYR A 47 2.16 12.60 5.04
CA TYR A 47 3.07 11.55 4.58
C TYR A 47 2.81 11.13 3.12
N LEU A 48 1.57 11.22 2.62
CA LEU A 48 1.30 11.00 1.20
C LEU A 48 1.97 12.08 0.35
N SER A 49 1.87 13.36 0.76
CA SER A 49 2.51 14.47 0.04
C SER A 49 4.04 14.36 0.08
N ALA A 50 4.62 14.04 1.24
CA ALA A 50 6.06 13.84 1.37
C ALA A 50 6.55 12.68 0.49
N SER A 51 5.85 11.54 0.51
CA SER A 51 6.19 10.38 -0.33
C SER A 51 6.09 10.71 -1.81
N THR A 52 5.01 11.39 -2.22
CA THR A 52 4.79 11.82 -3.60
C THR A 52 5.90 12.76 -4.06
N PHE A 53 6.29 13.73 -3.23
CA PHE A 53 7.39 14.65 -3.55
C PHE A 53 8.71 13.90 -3.76
N LEU A 54 9.08 13.00 -2.84
CA LEU A 54 10.32 12.23 -2.93
C LEU A 54 10.32 11.30 -4.17
N TRP A 55 9.22 10.59 -4.39
CA TRP A 55 9.06 9.70 -5.53
C TRP A 55 9.14 10.46 -6.86
N CYS A 56 8.42 11.58 -7.00
CA CYS A 56 8.50 12.42 -8.19
C CYS A 56 9.92 12.91 -8.46
N ASN A 57 10.66 13.36 -7.43
CA ASN A 57 12.05 13.78 -7.60
C ASN A 57 12.94 12.63 -8.11
N ASN A 58 12.79 11.43 -7.54
CA ASN A 58 13.54 10.25 -7.96
C ASN A 58 13.20 9.84 -9.40
N VAL A 59 11.92 9.80 -9.77
CA VAL A 59 11.45 9.47 -11.12
C VAL A 59 11.94 10.50 -12.15
N ILE A 60 11.82 11.80 -11.84
CA ILE A 60 12.29 12.87 -12.73
C ILE A 60 13.81 12.76 -12.92
N SER A 61 14.57 12.47 -11.86
CA SER A 61 16.02 12.28 -11.97
C SER A 61 16.37 11.06 -12.84
N CYS A 62 15.66 9.94 -12.67
CA CYS A 62 15.83 8.76 -13.52
C CYS A 62 15.47 9.04 -14.99
N GLY A 63 14.38 9.77 -15.27
CA GLY A 63 14.02 10.14 -16.63
C GLY A 63 15.04 11.08 -17.27
N ARG A 64 15.53 12.06 -16.51
CA ARG A 64 16.56 13.01 -16.98
C ARG A 64 17.91 12.33 -17.24
N TYR A 65 18.25 11.27 -16.52
CA TYR A 65 19.46 10.48 -16.78
C TYR A 65 19.52 10.03 -18.25
N PHE A 66 18.43 9.48 -18.81
CA PHE A 66 18.39 8.99 -20.19
C PHE A 66 18.50 10.09 -21.26
N VAL A 67 18.35 11.36 -20.87
CA VAL A 67 18.45 12.51 -21.79
C VAL A 67 19.81 13.20 -21.69
N PHE A 68 20.38 13.29 -20.49
CA PHE A 68 21.53 14.17 -20.20
C PHE A 68 22.82 13.44 -19.83
N ALA A 69 22.78 12.16 -19.45
CA ALA A 69 23.99 11.42 -19.10
C ALA A 69 24.67 10.87 -20.36
N SER A 70 25.99 11.07 -20.47
CA SER A 70 26.76 10.59 -21.63
C SER A 70 26.94 9.08 -21.68
N ASP A 71 26.73 8.39 -20.55
CA ASP A 71 26.81 6.93 -20.44
C ASP A 71 25.45 6.22 -20.61
N ALA A 72 24.35 7.00 -20.77
CA ALA A 72 23.04 6.45 -21.06
C ALA A 72 23.06 5.80 -22.44
N ASN A 73 22.62 4.54 -22.52
CA ASN A 73 22.56 3.82 -23.78
C ASN A 73 21.28 2.99 -23.91
N VAL A 74 21.08 2.43 -25.10
CA VAL A 74 19.85 1.68 -25.43
C VAL A 74 19.78 0.35 -24.66
N MET A 75 20.91 -0.23 -24.25
CA MET A 75 20.91 -1.49 -23.52
C MET A 75 20.22 -1.33 -22.16
N GLN A 76 20.40 -0.22 -21.44
CA GLN A 76 19.69 -0.04 -20.17
C GLN A 76 18.18 0.00 -20.38
N LEU A 77 17.70 0.63 -21.46
CA LEU A 77 16.27 0.63 -21.80
C LEU A 77 15.74 -0.80 -22.06
N LEU A 78 16.54 -1.66 -22.71
CA LEU A 78 16.17 -3.05 -22.94
C LEU A 78 16.12 -3.88 -21.64
N TRP A 79 16.94 -3.54 -20.65
CA TRP A 79 16.92 -4.19 -19.34
C TRP A 79 15.87 -3.61 -18.38
N MET A 80 15.33 -2.41 -18.63
CA MET A 80 14.31 -1.79 -17.76
C MET A 80 13.08 -2.67 -17.50
N PRO A 81 12.50 -3.36 -18.51
CA PRO A 81 11.38 -4.28 -18.27
C PRO A 81 11.68 -5.34 -17.20
N LEU A 82 12.91 -5.85 -17.12
CA LEU A 82 13.28 -6.84 -16.11
C LEU A 82 13.26 -6.24 -14.69
N PHE A 83 13.78 -5.02 -14.52
CA PHE A 83 13.71 -4.31 -13.23
C PHE A 83 12.27 -3.97 -12.84
N ILE A 84 11.44 -3.56 -13.80
CA ILE A 84 10.02 -3.26 -13.57
C ILE A 84 9.28 -4.53 -13.14
N LEU A 85 9.44 -5.64 -13.86
CA LEU A 85 8.81 -6.92 -13.52
C LEU A 85 9.29 -7.44 -12.16
N ALA A 86 10.60 -7.38 -11.88
CA ALA A 86 11.12 -7.76 -10.58
C ALA A 86 10.55 -6.91 -9.44
N ALA A 87 10.39 -5.60 -9.67
CA ALA A 87 9.79 -4.68 -8.70
C ALA A 87 8.32 -4.98 -8.46
N MET A 88 7.55 -5.27 -9.52
CA MET A 88 6.14 -5.67 -9.44
C MET A 88 5.99 -6.98 -8.65
N THR A 89 6.77 -8.01 -8.98
CA THR A 89 6.73 -9.30 -8.28
C THR A 89 7.11 -9.14 -6.81
N LEU A 90 8.12 -8.34 -6.50
CA LEU A 90 8.50 -8.10 -5.10
C LEU A 90 7.44 -7.26 -4.38
N ALA A 91 6.82 -6.28 -5.04
CA ALA A 91 5.75 -5.47 -4.45
C ALA A 91 4.55 -6.36 -4.05
N ASP A 92 4.15 -7.27 -4.94
CA ASP A 92 3.09 -8.24 -4.67
C ASP A 92 3.45 -9.14 -3.47
N LEU A 93 4.62 -9.79 -3.50
CA LEU A 93 5.11 -10.65 -2.43
C LEU A 93 5.18 -9.91 -1.08
N VAL A 94 5.80 -8.73 -1.04
CA VAL A 94 5.96 -7.94 0.18
C VAL A 94 4.61 -7.49 0.70
N SER A 95 3.70 -7.05 -0.17
CA SER A 95 2.36 -6.64 0.24
C SER A 95 1.58 -7.82 0.85
N GLY A 96 1.69 -9.01 0.27
CA GLY A 96 1.10 -10.24 0.81
C GLY A 96 1.68 -10.66 2.16
N VAL A 97 3.01 -10.64 2.31
CA VAL A 97 3.67 -10.95 3.60
C VAL A 97 3.29 -9.96 4.69
N VAL A 98 3.25 -8.66 4.37
CA VAL A 98 2.86 -7.61 5.31
C VAL A 98 1.38 -7.77 5.68
N HIS A 99 0.50 -8.02 4.73
CA HIS A 99 -0.93 -8.29 4.97
C HIS A 99 -1.09 -9.48 5.91
N TRP A 100 -0.51 -10.64 5.57
CA TRP A 100 -0.55 -11.83 6.41
C TRP A 100 -0.03 -11.58 7.83
N GLY A 101 1.09 -10.86 7.97
CA GLY A 101 1.66 -10.54 9.28
C GLY A 101 0.75 -9.64 10.11
N MET A 102 0.10 -8.65 9.49
CA MET A 102 -0.85 -7.77 10.16
C MET A 102 -2.12 -8.49 10.60
N ASP A 103 -2.60 -9.45 9.82
CA ASP A 103 -3.77 -10.26 10.19
C ASP A 103 -3.44 -11.24 11.32
N THR A 104 -2.25 -11.82 11.30
CA THR A 104 -1.83 -12.83 12.27
C THR A 104 -1.49 -12.21 13.63
N TRP A 105 -0.79 -11.07 13.65
CA TRP A 105 -0.24 -10.50 14.89
C TRP A 105 -0.62 -9.04 15.15
N GLY A 106 -1.18 -8.34 14.17
CA GLY A 106 -1.49 -6.92 14.29
C GLY A 106 -2.76 -6.67 15.09
N THR A 107 -2.75 -5.60 15.89
CA THR A 107 -3.97 -5.07 16.53
C THR A 107 -4.15 -3.59 16.18
N PRO A 108 -5.36 -3.03 16.26
CA PRO A 108 -5.57 -1.58 16.08
C PRO A 108 -4.81 -0.71 17.10
N ASN A 109 -4.31 -1.31 18.18
CA ASN A 109 -3.53 -0.64 19.23
C ASN A 109 -2.02 -0.71 18.99
N THR A 110 -1.55 -1.37 17.92
CA THR A 110 -0.12 -1.44 17.60
C THR A 110 0.44 -0.03 17.39
N PRO A 111 1.56 0.34 18.04
CA PRO A 111 2.20 1.63 17.83
C PRO A 111 2.52 1.85 16.35
N ILE A 112 2.30 3.08 15.86
CA ILE A 112 2.57 3.51 14.47
C ILE A 112 1.62 2.88 13.44
N PHE A 113 1.45 1.56 13.45
CA PHE A 113 0.70 0.79 12.44
C PHE A 113 -0.75 0.49 12.82
N GLY A 114 -1.20 0.81 14.04
CA GLY A 114 -2.55 0.49 14.50
C GLY A 114 -3.66 1.06 13.61
N ASN A 115 -3.44 2.24 13.03
CA ASN A 115 -4.38 2.82 12.06
C ASN A 115 -4.39 2.07 10.72
N PHE A 116 -3.23 1.61 10.25
CA PHE A 116 -3.11 0.82 9.03
C PHE A 116 -3.82 -0.53 9.22
N ILE A 117 -3.53 -1.23 10.32
CA ILE A 117 -4.19 -2.49 10.72
C ILE A 117 -5.70 -2.31 10.88
N ARG A 118 -6.16 -1.18 11.41
CA ARG A 118 -7.59 -0.86 11.53
C ARG A 118 -8.28 -0.87 10.17
N SER A 119 -7.66 -0.28 9.15
CA SER A 119 -8.20 -0.22 7.78
C SER A 119 -8.38 -1.63 7.19
N PHE A 120 -7.40 -2.52 7.38
CA PHE A 120 -7.53 -3.94 6.97
C PHE A 120 -8.66 -4.65 7.72
N ARG A 121 -8.73 -4.51 9.05
CA ARG A 121 -9.79 -5.14 9.85
C ARG A 121 -11.20 -4.65 9.50
N GLU A 122 -11.36 -3.39 9.11
CA GLU A 122 -12.64 -2.86 8.64
C GLU A 122 -13.12 -3.59 7.40
N HIS A 123 -12.21 -3.90 6.48
CA HIS A 123 -12.52 -4.66 5.28
C HIS A 123 -13.02 -6.09 5.58
N HIS A 124 -12.49 -6.76 6.62
CA HIS A 124 -13.01 -8.07 7.04
C HIS A 124 -14.41 -8.00 7.68
N VAL A 125 -14.78 -6.86 8.27
CA VAL A 125 -16.11 -6.65 8.85
C VAL A 125 -17.14 -6.26 7.77
N ASP A 126 -16.77 -5.32 6.89
CA ASP A 126 -17.53 -4.83 5.73
C ASP A 126 -16.60 -4.64 4.53
N GLN A 127 -16.61 -5.61 3.60
CA GLN A 127 -15.76 -5.58 2.41
C GLN A 127 -16.01 -4.35 1.53
N THR A 128 -17.24 -3.82 1.53
CA THR A 128 -17.63 -2.67 0.72
C THR A 128 -17.29 -1.33 1.37
N ALA A 129 -16.88 -1.31 2.65
CA ALA A 129 -16.49 -0.08 3.33
C ALA A 129 -15.36 0.65 2.60
N MET A 130 -14.37 -0.10 2.11
CA MET A 130 -13.25 0.43 1.33
C MET A 130 -13.70 1.15 0.04
N CYS A 131 -14.84 0.75 -0.54
CA CYS A 131 -15.40 1.43 -1.72
C CYS A 131 -15.94 2.83 -1.41
N LYS A 132 -16.22 3.14 -0.14
CA LYS A 132 -16.71 4.45 0.33
C LYS A 132 -15.56 5.41 0.65
N HIS A 133 -14.32 4.92 0.70
CA HIS A 133 -13.14 5.72 1.00
C HIS A 133 -12.67 6.50 -0.23
N ASP A 134 -12.20 7.73 -0.02
CA ASP A 134 -11.49 8.48 -1.06
C ASP A 134 -10.06 7.94 -1.29
N PHE A 135 -9.36 8.50 -2.26
CA PHE A 135 -8.01 8.07 -2.64
C PHE A 135 -7.01 8.15 -1.48
N ILE A 136 -7.07 9.22 -0.68
CA ILE A 136 -6.15 9.45 0.43
C ILE A 136 -6.41 8.42 1.53
N GLN A 137 -7.67 8.22 1.92
CA GLN A 137 -8.02 7.25 2.95
C GLN A 137 -7.73 5.80 2.53
N THR A 138 -7.80 5.51 1.23
CA THR A 138 -7.51 4.17 0.69
C THR A 138 -6.00 3.89 0.65
N ASN A 139 -5.20 4.87 0.22
CA ASN A 139 -3.81 4.63 -0.20
C ASN A 139 -2.75 5.34 0.64
N ALA A 140 -3.09 6.33 1.45
CA ALA A 140 -2.05 7.08 2.14
C ALA A 140 -1.25 6.14 3.07
N ASP A 141 -1.91 5.29 3.85
CA ASP A 141 -1.23 4.45 4.85
C ASP A 141 -0.21 3.46 4.27
N THR A 142 -0.37 3.03 3.01
CA THR A 142 0.61 2.16 2.34
C THR A 142 1.92 2.89 2.03
N THR A 143 1.91 4.23 1.97
CA THR A 143 3.10 5.04 1.68
C THR A 143 3.97 5.32 2.90
N LEU A 144 3.35 5.35 4.10
CA LEU A 144 4.06 5.69 5.34
C LEU A 144 5.23 4.75 5.65
N PRO A 145 5.11 3.41 5.55
CA PRO A 145 6.22 2.48 5.76
C PRO A 145 7.35 2.65 4.73
N LEU A 146 7.06 3.19 3.54
CA LEU A 146 8.01 3.34 2.44
C LEU A 146 8.77 4.67 2.47
N LEU A 147 8.36 5.62 3.30
CA LEU A 147 9.01 6.93 3.42
C LEU A 147 10.52 6.83 3.70
N PRO A 148 11.01 6.00 4.64
CA PRO A 148 12.44 5.87 4.88
C PRO A 148 13.19 5.38 3.65
N LEU A 149 12.63 4.42 2.91
CA LEU A 149 13.23 3.88 1.70
C LEU A 149 13.32 4.95 0.59
N LEU A 150 12.23 5.69 0.37
CA LEU A 150 12.21 6.82 -0.58
C LEU A 150 13.21 7.91 -0.21
N PHE A 151 13.32 8.22 1.08
CA PHE A 151 14.24 9.24 1.57
C PHE A 151 15.70 8.82 1.38
N ILE A 152 16.04 7.57 1.70
CA ILE A 152 17.37 7.01 1.44
C ILE A 152 17.67 7.04 -0.05
N GLN A 153 16.74 6.60 -0.90
CA GLN A 153 16.90 6.65 -2.35
C GLN A 153 17.15 8.10 -2.82
N TYR A 154 16.37 9.05 -2.33
CA TYR A 154 16.53 10.47 -2.67
C TYR A 154 17.91 11.01 -2.24
N MET A 155 18.40 10.65 -1.05
CA MET A 155 19.75 10.99 -0.61
C MET A 155 20.83 10.35 -1.50
N CYS A 156 20.67 9.07 -1.88
CA CYS A 156 21.60 8.39 -2.79
C CYS A 156 21.62 9.01 -4.18
N VAL A 157 20.47 9.43 -4.73
CA VAL A 157 20.39 10.12 -6.03
C VAL A 157 21.06 11.49 -5.97
N ARG A 158 20.99 12.18 -4.82
CA ARG A 158 21.55 13.52 -4.61
C ARG A 158 22.99 13.54 -4.11
N SER A 159 23.59 12.38 -3.84
CA SER A 159 24.99 12.30 -3.45
C SER A 159 25.92 12.63 -4.61
N THR A 160 27.21 12.77 -4.33
CA THR A 160 28.22 13.04 -5.36
C THR A 160 28.21 11.94 -6.42
N ASN A 161 28.13 12.33 -7.69
CA ASN A 161 28.26 11.42 -8.83
C ASN A 161 29.75 11.27 -9.20
N HIS A 162 30.27 10.05 -9.10
CA HIS A 162 31.66 9.73 -9.41
C HIS A 162 31.84 9.00 -10.75
N SER A 163 30.78 8.86 -11.56
CA SER A 163 30.83 8.10 -12.83
C SER A 163 31.51 8.84 -13.98
N GLY A 164 31.64 10.16 -13.90
CA GLY A 164 32.18 10.99 -14.99
C GLY A 164 31.22 11.14 -16.18
N ASN A 165 29.96 10.72 -16.06
CA ASN A 165 28.98 10.74 -17.17
C ASN A 165 28.34 12.12 -17.45
N GLY A 166 28.86 13.19 -16.86
CA GLY A 166 28.37 14.56 -17.04
C GLY A 166 27.00 14.85 -16.41
N TYR A 167 26.37 13.90 -15.73
CA TYR A 167 25.05 14.09 -15.12
C TYR A 167 25.14 14.47 -13.64
N VAL A 168 24.33 15.45 -13.22
CA VAL A 168 24.45 16.08 -11.88
C VAL A 168 24.03 15.18 -10.72
N ALA A 169 23.03 14.31 -10.93
CA ALA A 169 22.60 13.36 -9.91
C ALA A 169 23.47 12.10 -9.99
N ASN A 170 23.62 11.38 -8.87
CA ASN A 170 24.36 10.12 -8.78
C ASN A 170 23.58 8.96 -9.44
N LEU A 171 23.42 9.08 -10.76
CA LEU A 171 22.78 8.11 -11.63
C LEU A 171 23.73 7.84 -12.80
N HIS A 172 24.00 6.55 -13.03
CA HIS A 172 24.92 6.06 -14.03
C HIS A 172 24.49 4.66 -14.48
N VAL A 173 25.13 4.14 -15.53
CA VAL A 173 24.79 2.85 -16.17
C VAL A 173 24.62 1.70 -15.18
N ARG A 174 25.40 1.67 -14.11
CA ARG A 174 25.44 0.55 -13.16
C ARG A 174 24.35 0.61 -12.08
N ASN A 175 23.73 1.77 -11.83
CA ASN A 175 22.76 1.93 -10.73
C ASN A 175 21.34 2.35 -11.18
N ILE A 176 21.18 2.85 -12.41
CA ILE A 176 19.88 3.36 -12.91
C ILE A 176 18.75 2.33 -12.83
N GLY A 177 19.07 1.04 -13.05
CA GLY A 177 18.12 -0.07 -12.92
C GLY A 177 17.57 -0.21 -11.50
N VAL A 178 18.43 -0.10 -10.47
CA VAL A 178 18.02 -0.18 -9.06
C VAL A 178 17.12 1.01 -8.68
N HIS A 179 17.44 2.23 -9.14
CA HIS A 179 16.57 3.38 -8.87
C HIS A 179 15.22 3.28 -9.58
N THR A 180 15.19 2.74 -10.80
CA THR A 180 13.94 2.47 -11.53
C THR A 180 13.11 1.39 -10.84
N PHE A 181 13.78 0.32 -10.38
CA PHE A 181 13.17 -0.73 -9.57
C PHE A 181 12.52 -0.14 -8.30
N LEU A 182 13.23 0.69 -7.54
CA LEU A 182 12.70 1.27 -6.30
C LEU A 182 11.51 2.21 -6.56
N CYS A 183 11.57 3.02 -7.64
CA CYS A 183 10.43 3.86 -8.03
C CYS A 183 9.20 3.03 -8.42
N THR A 184 9.42 1.92 -9.13
CA THR A 184 8.36 0.99 -9.55
C THR A 184 7.78 0.25 -8.34
N PHE A 185 8.64 -0.28 -7.48
CA PHE A 185 8.25 -0.95 -6.24
C PHE A 185 7.37 -0.03 -5.38
N PHE A 186 7.80 1.23 -5.19
CA PHE A 186 7.02 2.21 -4.44
C PHE A 186 5.63 2.41 -5.02
N ILE A 187 5.49 2.67 -6.33
CA ILE A 187 4.17 3.00 -6.89
C ILE A 187 3.21 1.81 -6.81
N PHE A 188 3.68 0.59 -7.04
CA PHE A 188 2.85 -0.62 -6.95
C PHE A 188 2.40 -0.91 -5.51
N VAL A 189 3.29 -0.75 -4.52
CA VAL A 189 2.88 -0.88 -3.10
C VAL A 189 1.94 0.27 -2.70
N ALA A 190 2.20 1.50 -3.16
CA ALA A 190 1.40 2.67 -2.82
C ALA A 190 -0.06 2.54 -3.28
N ILE A 191 -0.29 1.95 -4.46
CA ILE A 191 -1.64 1.78 -5.04
C ILE A 191 -2.26 0.40 -4.81
N THR A 192 -1.61 -0.49 -4.05
CA THR A 192 -2.09 -1.87 -3.86
C THR A 192 -3.52 -1.91 -3.29
N ASN A 193 -3.83 -1.01 -2.35
CA ASN A 193 -5.17 -0.89 -1.78
C ASN A 193 -6.20 -0.36 -2.79
N GLU A 194 -5.82 0.55 -3.69
CA GLU A 194 -6.71 1.00 -4.78
C GLU A 194 -7.02 -0.14 -5.75
N ILE A 195 -6.02 -0.96 -6.08
CA ILE A 195 -6.19 -2.14 -6.93
C ILE A 195 -7.12 -3.14 -6.24
N HIS A 196 -6.90 -3.42 -4.94
CA HIS A 196 -7.76 -4.28 -4.14
C HIS A 196 -9.21 -3.77 -4.11
N LYS A 197 -9.41 -2.47 -3.89
CA LYS A 197 -10.72 -1.82 -3.87
C LYS A 197 -11.52 -2.06 -5.16
N TRP A 198 -10.88 -2.12 -6.33
CA TRP A 198 -11.57 -2.38 -7.60
C TRP A 198 -12.26 -3.75 -7.64
N SER A 199 -11.75 -4.74 -6.91
CA SER A 199 -12.37 -6.07 -6.80
C SER A 199 -13.68 -6.06 -5.99
N HIS A 200 -13.92 -5.02 -5.19
CA HIS A 200 -15.16 -4.86 -4.40
C HIS A 200 -16.13 -3.82 -4.97
N GLN A 201 -15.73 -3.09 -6.03
CA GLN A 201 -16.60 -2.10 -6.65
C GLN A 201 -17.70 -2.77 -7.47
N VAL A 202 -18.92 -2.24 -7.35
CA VAL A 202 -20.06 -2.68 -8.17
C VAL A 202 -19.86 -2.29 -9.65
N LYS A 203 -19.23 -1.13 -9.90
CA LYS A 203 -19.00 -0.61 -11.26
C LYS A 203 -17.56 -0.13 -11.42
N GLN A 204 -16.79 -0.87 -12.21
CA GLN A 204 -15.41 -0.55 -12.59
C GLN A 204 -15.36 0.36 -13.83
N THR A 205 -14.25 1.07 -13.99
CA THR A 205 -13.92 1.75 -15.25
C THR A 205 -13.64 0.73 -16.35
N ARG A 206 -13.74 1.15 -17.62
CA ARG A 206 -13.53 0.27 -18.79
C ARG A 206 -12.13 -0.37 -18.81
N LEU A 207 -11.10 0.37 -18.38
CA LEU A 207 -9.72 -0.12 -18.36
C LEU A 207 -9.53 -1.20 -17.30
N VAL A 208 -10.03 -0.95 -16.08
CA VAL A 208 -9.96 -1.92 -14.98
C VAL A 208 -10.72 -3.20 -15.33
N ARG A 209 -11.92 -3.08 -15.92
CA ARG A 209 -12.69 -4.23 -16.37
C ARG A 209 -11.93 -5.08 -17.40
N LYS A 210 -11.36 -4.45 -18.43
CA LYS A 210 -10.55 -5.17 -19.42
C LYS A 210 -9.36 -5.88 -18.78
N ALA A 211 -8.69 -5.25 -17.80
CA ALA A 211 -7.57 -5.87 -17.09
C ALA A 211 -8.03 -7.06 -16.21
N MET A 212 -9.25 -7.03 -15.67
CA MET A 212 -9.86 -8.18 -15.00
C MET A 212 -10.22 -9.29 -16.00
N ASP A 213 -10.82 -8.95 -17.15
CA ASP A 213 -11.25 -9.92 -18.17
C ASP A 213 -10.07 -10.74 -18.74
N ILE A 214 -8.87 -10.14 -18.81
CA ILE A 214 -7.64 -10.82 -19.26
C ILE A 214 -6.81 -11.44 -18.12
N GLY A 215 -7.34 -11.43 -16.89
CA GLY A 215 -6.73 -12.09 -15.72
C GLY A 215 -5.53 -11.35 -15.11
N ILE A 216 -5.31 -10.08 -15.44
CA ILE A 216 -4.25 -9.27 -14.80
C ILE A 216 -4.70 -8.78 -13.42
N LEU A 217 -5.99 -8.48 -13.24
CA LEU A 217 -6.56 -8.01 -11.98
C LEU A 217 -7.63 -8.97 -11.45
N LEU A 218 -7.77 -9.03 -10.13
CA LEU A 218 -8.80 -9.83 -9.46
C LEU A 218 -10.21 -9.34 -9.80
N SER A 219 -11.09 -10.23 -10.27
CA SER A 219 -12.50 -9.94 -10.51
C SER A 219 -13.33 -10.04 -9.22
N PRO A 220 -14.41 -9.25 -9.07
CA PRO A 220 -15.34 -9.41 -7.94
C PRO A 220 -15.91 -10.82 -7.87
N HIS A 221 -15.93 -11.44 -6.69
CA HIS A 221 -16.79 -12.59 -6.44
C HIS A 221 -18.24 -12.09 -6.35
N CYS A 222 -19.03 -12.36 -7.37
CA CYS A 222 -20.49 -12.29 -7.29
C CYS A 222 -20.95 -13.55 -6.55
N PRO A 223 -21.48 -13.48 -5.31
CA PRO A 223 -22.29 -14.59 -4.82
C PRO A 223 -23.45 -14.75 -5.82
N PRO A 224 -23.80 -15.98 -6.23
CA PRO A 224 -24.95 -16.18 -7.09
C PRO A 224 -26.14 -15.46 -6.45
N GLU A 225 -26.85 -14.65 -7.25
CA GLU A 225 -28.10 -14.03 -6.83
C GLU A 225 -28.96 -15.15 -6.22
N ALA A 226 -29.30 -15.00 -4.94
CA ALA A 226 -30.29 -15.86 -4.32
C ALA A 226 -31.62 -15.59 -5.05
N SER A 227 -31.89 -16.43 -6.04
CA SER A 227 -33.16 -16.53 -6.77
C SER A 227 -34.27 -17.00 -5.85
#